data_AF-A0A8I3X3A8-F1
#
_entry.id   AF-A0A8I3X3A8-F1
#
_cell.length_a   1.000
_cell.length_b   1.000
_cell.length_c   1.000
_cell.angle_alpha   90.00
_cell.angle_beta   90.00
_cell.angle_gamma   90.00
#
_symmetry.space_group_name_H-M   'P 1'
#
loop_
_entity.id
_entity.type
_entity.pdbx_description
1 polymer ?
#
loop_
_entity_poly.entity_id
_entity_poly.type
_entity_poly.pdbx_seq_one_letter_code
_entity_poly.pdbx_strand_id
1 'polypeptide(L)'
;KKSRWCSFVHEIPLTYGQINHVTKEINKAVISKYTILYQRKKSMNSVARNLYHRFINEETKDTKGCYSIMEADLKEFTTLKADRKFLAILSILRHCQRLSEVRGGGLTPYVIT
;
A
#
# COMPACT_ATOMS: atom_id res chain seq x y z
N LYS A 1 -1.49 -25.17 -8.90
CA LYS A 1 -1.45 -23.81 -8.32
C LYS A 1 -2.63 -22.90 -8.71
N LYS A 2 -3.37 -23.16 -9.80
CA LYS A 2 -4.59 -22.41 -10.20
C LYS A 2 -5.82 -22.64 -9.30
N SER A 3 -5.93 -23.82 -8.67
CA SER A 3 -7.13 -24.23 -7.92
C SER A 3 -7.43 -23.40 -6.67
N ARG A 4 -6.41 -22.93 -5.94
CA ARG A 4 -6.60 -22.19 -4.67
C ARG A 4 -7.00 -20.72 -4.88
N TRP A 5 -6.63 -20.13 -6.02
CA TRP A 5 -6.96 -18.75 -6.37
C TRP A 5 -8.45 -18.57 -6.67
N CYS A 6 -9.03 -19.49 -7.44
CA CYS A 6 -10.48 -19.48 -7.69
C CYS A 6 -11.26 -19.61 -6.37
N SER A 7 -10.92 -20.58 -5.51
CA SER A 7 -11.65 -20.78 -4.25
C SER A 7 -11.66 -19.53 -3.36
N PHE A 8 -10.55 -18.79 -3.24
CA PHE A 8 -10.47 -17.64 -2.34
C PHE A 8 -11.25 -16.41 -2.83
N VAL A 9 -11.33 -16.20 -4.15
CA VAL A 9 -12.09 -15.09 -4.74
C VAL A 9 -13.59 -15.42 -4.85
N HIS A 10 -13.94 -16.70 -5.06
CA HIS A 10 -15.34 -17.13 -5.16
C HIS A 10 -16.10 -17.08 -3.82
N GLU A 11 -15.40 -17.12 -2.68
CA GLU A 11 -16.03 -17.06 -1.35
C GLU A 11 -16.37 -15.63 -0.89
N ILE A 12 -15.79 -14.59 -1.51
CA ILE A 12 -16.00 -13.20 -1.13
C ILE A 12 -16.59 -12.42 -2.32
N PRO A 13 -17.87 -12.02 -2.28
CA PRO A 13 -18.44 -11.20 -3.33
C PRO A 13 -17.75 -9.84 -3.36
N LEU A 14 -17.07 -9.57 -4.47
CA LEU A 14 -16.38 -8.30 -4.74
C LEU A 14 -16.98 -7.65 -5.97
N THR A 15 -17.25 -6.34 -5.87
CA THR A 15 -17.72 -5.55 -6.99
C THR A 15 -16.57 -4.76 -7.62
N TYR A 16 -16.71 -4.42 -8.90
CA TYR A 16 -15.77 -3.53 -9.59
C TYR A 16 -15.60 -2.19 -8.85
N GLY A 17 -16.70 -1.66 -8.29
CA GLY A 17 -16.68 -0.45 -7.48
C GLY A 17 -15.80 -0.57 -6.23
N GLN A 18 -15.86 -1.70 -5.54
CA GLN A 18 -15.03 -1.95 -4.35
C GLN A 18 -13.55 -2.05 -4.70
N ILE A 19 -13.21 -2.79 -5.76
CA ILE A 19 -11.81 -2.93 -6.23
C ILE A 19 -11.25 -1.55 -6.61
N ASN A 20 -12.02 -0.75 -7.33
CA ASN A 20 -11.62 0.59 -7.74
C ASN A 20 -11.50 1.56 -6.56
N HIS A 21 -12.40 1.47 -5.59
CA HIS A 21 -12.31 2.29 -4.39
C HIS A 21 -11.02 2.01 -3.61
N VAL A 22 -10.71 0.73 -3.35
CA VAL A 22 -9.45 0.34 -2.69
C VAL A 22 -8.23 0.79 -3.50
N THR A 23 -8.28 0.64 -4.82
CA THR A 23 -7.18 1.13 -5.70
C THR A 23 -6.97 2.64 -5.57
N LYS A 24 -8.06 3.43 -5.52
CA LYS A 24 -7.98 4.89 -5.34
C LYS A 24 -7.39 5.27 -3.98
N GLU A 25 -7.79 4.59 -2.91
CA GLU A 25 -7.25 4.83 -1.57
C GLU A 25 -5.77 4.45 -1.47
N ILE A 26 -5.35 3.33 -2.08
CA ILE A 26 -3.94 2.96 -2.19
C ILE A 26 -3.15 4.07 -2.92
N ASN A 27 -3.65 4.53 -4.08
CA ASN A 27 -3.00 5.60 -4.83
C ASN A 27 -2.92 6.90 -4.04
N LYS A 28 -3.96 7.24 -3.27
CA LYS A 28 -3.96 8.39 -2.37
C LYS A 28 -2.86 8.27 -1.32
N ALA A 29 -2.72 7.11 -0.67
CA ALA A 29 -1.66 6.88 0.32
C ALA A 29 -0.26 7.03 -0.30
N VAL A 30 -0.05 6.50 -1.50
CA VAL A 30 1.20 6.65 -2.26
C VAL A 30 1.46 8.14 -2.53
N ILE A 31 0.51 8.85 -3.11
CA ILE A 31 0.66 10.28 -3.43
C ILE A 31 0.98 11.07 -2.15
N SER A 32 0.26 10.85 -1.05
CA SER A 32 0.48 11.54 0.23
C SER A 32 1.89 11.28 0.79
N LYS A 33 2.33 10.02 0.83
CA LYS A 33 3.68 9.66 1.29
C LYS A 33 4.76 10.35 0.46
N TYR A 34 4.68 10.24 -0.86
CA TYR A 34 5.72 10.78 -1.74
C TYR A 34 5.66 12.30 -1.85
N THR A 35 4.50 12.92 -1.63
CA THR A 35 4.38 14.38 -1.48
C THR A 35 5.19 14.86 -0.28
N ILE A 36 5.13 14.15 0.86
CA ILE A 36 5.92 14.48 2.05
C ILE A 36 7.41 14.20 1.80
N LEU A 37 7.77 13.08 1.17
CA LEU A 37 9.17 12.75 0.87
C LEU A 37 9.85 13.80 -0.02
N TYR A 38 9.13 14.33 -1.01
CA TYR A 38 9.65 15.33 -1.94
C TYR A 38 9.41 16.77 -1.49
N GLN A 39 8.65 17.00 -0.42
CA GLN A 39 8.45 18.32 0.14
C GLN A 39 9.79 18.88 0.66
N ARG A 40 9.98 20.19 0.50
CA ARG A 40 11.18 20.86 1.02
C ARG A 40 11.18 20.83 2.55
N LYS A 41 12.25 20.32 3.16
CA LYS A 41 12.37 20.16 4.63
C LYS A 41 12.03 21.43 5.44
N LYS A 42 12.39 22.62 4.94
CA LYS A 42 12.11 23.91 5.59
C LYS A 42 10.62 24.29 5.64
N SER A 43 9.78 23.72 4.78
CA SER A 43 8.34 23.98 4.76
C SER A 43 7.51 22.91 5.49
N MET A 44 8.15 21.88 6.04
CA MET A 44 7.46 20.82 6.77
C MET A 44 7.08 21.28 8.18
N ASN A 45 5.83 21.02 8.58
CA ASN A 45 5.40 21.10 9.97
C ASN A 45 5.92 19.89 10.78
N SER A 46 5.69 19.87 12.09
CA SER A 46 6.17 18.80 12.98
C SER A 46 5.63 17.42 12.60
N VAL A 47 4.36 17.32 12.24
CA VAL A 47 3.72 16.06 11.82
C VAL A 47 4.36 15.51 10.55
N ALA A 48 4.47 16.34 9.50
CA ALA A 48 5.09 15.96 8.25
C ALA A 48 6.57 15.58 8.42
N ARG A 49 7.28 16.26 9.33
CA ARG A 49 8.68 15.93 9.65
C ARG A 49 8.81 14.58 10.35
N ASN A 50 7.92 14.25 11.28
CA ASN A 50 7.89 12.94 11.94
C ASN A 50 7.61 11.82 10.93
N LEU A 51 6.63 12.02 10.04
CA LEU A 51 6.32 11.09 8.95
C LEU A 51 7.50 10.92 7.99
N TYR A 52 8.16 12.03 7.62
CA TYR A 52 9.36 11.99 6.78
C TYR A 52 10.45 11.11 7.41
N HIS A 53 10.75 11.29 8.70
CA HIS A 53 11.75 10.46 9.39
C HIS A 53 11.34 8.98 9.43
N ARG A 54 10.05 8.69 9.67
CA ARG A 54 9.51 7.32 9.60
C ARG A 54 9.78 6.70 8.22
N PHE A 55 9.42 7.41 7.14
CA PHE A 55 9.58 6.91 5.77
C PHE A 55 11.03 6.63 5.39
N ILE A 56 11.97 7.48 5.81
CA ILE A 56 13.40 7.28 5.55
C ILE A 56 13.94 6.07 6.34
N ASN A 57 13.48 5.86 7.57
CA ASN A 57 13.89 4.71 8.39
C ASN A 57 13.30 3.39 7.89
N GLU A 58 12.10 3.44 7.31
CA GLU A 58 11.38 2.30 6.73
C GLU A 58 11.88 1.92 5.33
N GLU A 59 12.63 2.81 4.65
CA GLU A 59 13.17 2.53 3.32
C GLU A 59 14.25 1.44 3.40
N THR A 60 13.95 0.29 2.82
CA THR A 60 14.89 -0.85 2.72
C THR A 60 15.62 -0.85 1.38
N LYS A 61 16.73 -1.61 1.30
CA LYS A 61 17.45 -1.83 0.03
C LYS A 61 16.54 -2.38 -1.07
N ASP A 62 15.57 -3.22 -0.70
CA ASP A 62 14.66 -3.90 -1.63
C ASP A 62 13.52 -2.99 -2.14
N THR A 63 13.28 -1.86 -1.47
CA THR A 63 12.27 -0.85 -1.86
C THR A 63 12.89 0.39 -2.49
N LYS A 64 14.22 0.46 -2.57
CA LYS A 64 14.94 1.65 -3.05
C LYS A 64 14.65 1.90 -4.52
N GLY A 65 14.16 3.11 -4.82
CA GLY A 65 13.81 3.52 -6.19
C GLY A 65 12.44 3.03 -6.67
N CYS A 66 11.67 2.34 -5.83
CA CYS A 66 10.30 1.93 -6.13
C CYS A 66 9.29 2.71 -5.27
N TYR A 67 8.07 2.90 -5.80
CA TYR A 67 6.96 3.43 -5.01
C TYR A 67 6.45 2.33 -4.08
N SER A 68 6.60 2.52 -2.77
CA SER A 68 6.16 1.54 -1.76
C SER A 68 5.41 2.19 -0.61
N ILE A 69 4.38 1.52 -0.13
CA ILE A 69 3.61 1.92 1.05
C ILE A 69 3.52 0.76 2.04
N MET A 70 3.51 1.09 3.33
CA MET A 70 3.29 0.12 4.41
C MET A 70 1.84 0.14 4.87
N GLU A 71 1.42 -0.87 5.63
CA GLU A 71 0.10 -0.89 6.26
C GLU A 71 -0.12 0.35 7.16
N ALA A 72 0.95 0.85 7.81
CA ALA A 72 0.90 2.08 8.59
C ALA A 72 0.56 3.32 7.72
N ASP A 73 1.01 3.36 6.47
CA ASP A 73 0.72 4.46 5.54
C ASP A 73 -0.76 4.44 5.12
N LEU A 74 -1.32 3.24 4.93
CA LEU A 74 -2.74 3.08 4.66
C LEU A 74 -3.60 3.55 5.84
N LYS A 75 -3.21 3.22 7.08
CA LYS A 75 -3.90 3.70 8.29
C LYS A 75 -3.79 5.21 8.48
N GLU A 76 -2.67 5.80 8.07
CA GLU A 76 -2.43 7.24 8.18
C GLU A 76 -3.24 8.05 7.15
N PHE A 77 -3.28 7.61 5.89
CA PHE A 77 -3.78 8.42 4.78
C PHE A 77 -5.16 8.00 4.25
N THR A 78 -5.67 6.85 4.68
CA THR A 78 -6.91 6.25 4.20
C THR A 78 -7.78 5.76 5.36
N THR A 79 -9.04 5.50 5.09
CA THR A 79 -9.96 4.85 6.03
C THR A 79 -10.06 3.33 5.80
N LEU A 80 -9.15 2.77 4.99
CA LEU A 80 -9.14 1.35 4.69
C LEU A 80 -8.83 0.51 5.94
N LYS A 81 -9.59 -0.56 6.10
CA LYS A 81 -9.33 -1.58 7.12
C LYS A 81 -8.67 -2.79 6.46
N ALA A 82 -7.70 -3.40 7.13
CA ALA A 82 -7.07 -4.64 6.70
C ALA A 82 -7.99 -5.85 6.96
N ASP A 83 -9.18 -5.85 6.36
CA ASP A 83 -10.18 -6.91 6.48
C ASP A 83 -10.02 -7.99 5.39
N ARG A 84 -10.82 -9.06 5.46
CA ARG A 84 -10.77 -10.15 4.47
C ARG A 84 -11.04 -9.66 3.04
N LYS A 85 -11.87 -8.63 2.85
CA LYS A 85 -12.17 -8.06 1.53
C LYS A 85 -10.97 -7.31 0.99
N PHE A 86 -10.29 -6.52 1.81
CA PHE A 86 -9.06 -5.85 1.45
C PHE A 86 -7.98 -6.85 1.02
N LEU A 87 -7.77 -7.93 1.79
CA LEU A 87 -6.81 -8.99 1.43
C LEU A 87 -7.17 -9.70 0.12
N ALA A 88 -8.46 -9.93 -0.15
CA ALA A 88 -8.92 -10.49 -1.41
C ALA A 88 -8.68 -9.53 -2.58
N ILE A 89 -8.92 -8.23 -2.40
CA ILE A 89 -8.63 -7.20 -3.42
C ILE A 89 -7.13 -7.07 -3.66
N LEU A 90 -6.29 -7.08 -2.62
CA LEU A 90 -4.83 -7.10 -2.78
C LEU A 90 -4.37 -8.30 -3.59
N SER A 91 -4.97 -9.47 -3.37
CA SER A 91 -4.70 -10.66 -4.16
C SER A 91 -5.05 -10.45 -5.64
N ILE A 92 -6.21 -9.86 -5.93
CA ILE A 92 -6.59 -9.49 -7.32
C ILE A 92 -5.58 -8.52 -7.93
N LEU A 93 -5.23 -7.45 -7.24
CA LEU A 93 -4.28 -6.45 -7.72
C LEU A 93 -2.89 -7.05 -7.98
N ARG A 94 -2.46 -8.00 -7.14
CA ARG A 94 -1.23 -8.77 -7.34
C ARG A 94 -1.30 -9.68 -8.56
N HIS A 95 -2.43 -10.35 -8.78
CA HIS A 95 -2.65 -11.15 -9.99
C HIS A 95 -2.59 -10.30 -11.26
N CYS A 96 -3.17 -9.09 -11.19
CA CYS A 96 -3.12 -8.09 -12.25
C CYS A 96 -1.77 -7.36 -12.37
N GLN A 97 -0.75 -7.73 -11.58
CA GLN A 97 0.58 -7.12 -11.59
C GLN A 97 0.60 -5.62 -11.28
N ARG A 98 -0.42 -5.10 -10.59
CA ARG A 98 -0.51 -3.68 -10.19
C ARG A 98 0.19 -3.39 -8.86
N LEU A 99 0.44 -4.44 -8.07
CA LEU A 99 1.20 -4.35 -6.84
C LEU A 99 1.96 -5.65 -6.58
N SER A 100 3.03 -5.56 -5.80
CA SER A 100 3.78 -6.70 -5.27
C SER A 100 4.05 -6.53 -3.79
N GLU A 101 4.09 -7.65 -3.05
CA GLU A 101 4.48 -7.67 -1.64
C GLU A 101 5.96 -8.02 -1.56
N VAL A 102 6.78 -7.16 -0.98
CA VAL A 102 8.15 -7.52 -0.61
C VAL A 102 8.12 -8.03 0.84
N ARG A 103 8.59 -9.25 1.08
CA ARG A 103 8.57 -9.87 2.41
C ARG A 103 9.98 -9.87 3.01
N GLY A 104 10.17 -9.09 4.07
CA GLY A 104 11.42 -9.05 4.85
C GLY A 104 11.26 -8.21 6.12
N GLY A 105 11.81 -8.65 7.25
CA GLY A 105 11.90 -7.82 8.47
C GLY A 105 10.61 -7.59 9.28
N GLY A 106 9.54 -8.35 9.03
CA GLY A 106 8.28 -8.25 9.79
C GLY A 106 7.32 -7.14 9.35
N LEU A 107 7.76 -6.26 8.45
CA LEU A 107 6.94 -5.28 7.75
C LEU A 107 6.74 -5.74 6.30
N THR A 108 5.51 -5.69 5.78
CA THR A 108 5.22 -6.09 4.40
C THR A 108 4.89 -4.85 3.57
N PRO A 109 5.89 -4.21 2.93
CA PRO A 109 5.62 -3.12 2.00
C PRO A 109 4.90 -3.62 0.75
N TYR A 110 3.90 -2.85 0.32
CA TYR A 110 3.24 -2.96 -0.97
C TYR A 110 3.97 -2.07 -1.96
N VAL A 111 4.64 -2.69 -2.93
CA VAL A 111 5.33 -2.01 -4.03
C VAL A 111 4.38 -1.87 -5.20
N ILE A 112 4.25 -0.65 -5.72
CA ILE A 112 3.44 -0.31 -6.88
C ILE A 112 4.30 -0.41 -8.15
N THR A 113 3.79 -1.12 -9.16
CA THR A 113 4.44 -1.33 -10.46
C THR A 113 3.82 -0.44 -11.53
#